data_AF-A0A7S9YYD8-F1
#
_entry.id   AF-A0A7S9YYD8-F1
#
_cell.length_a   1.000
_cell.length_b   1.000
_cell.length_c   1.000
_cell.angle_alpha   90.00
_cell.angle_beta   90.00
_cell.angle_gamma   90.00
#
_symmetry.space_group_name_H-M   'P 1'
#
loop_
_entity.id
_entity.type
_entity.pdbx_description
1 polymer ?
#
loop_
_entity_poly.entity_id
_entity_poly.type
_entity_poly.pdbx_seq_one_letter_code
_entity_poly.pdbx_strand_id
1 'polypeptide(L)' 'MMDWNTYFTTQNTTGGPVIRQVPPEAYDYGDDVVELSTGALIGRAIGLVLVIGVLLYFYLAG' A
#
# COMPACT_ATOMS: atom_id res chain seq x y z
N MET A 1 10.09 -23.13 -12.49
CA MET A 1 9.86 -22.94 -13.93
C MET A 1 8.40 -23.28 -14.19
N MET A 2 7.63 -22.36 -14.77
CA MET A 2 6.21 -22.62 -15.05
C MET A 2 6.12 -23.56 -16.26
N ASP A 3 5.45 -24.71 -16.09
CA ASP A 3 5.31 -25.72 -17.14
C ASP A 3 4.35 -25.21 -18.23
N TRP A 4 4.84 -25.16 -19.48
CA TRP A 4 4.11 -24.73 -20.65
C TRP A 4 2.82 -25.54 -20.84
N ASN A 5 2.83 -26.84 -20.51
CA ASN A 5 1.63 -27.68 -20.58
C ASN A 5 0.52 -27.23 -19.62
N THR A 6 0.89 -26.73 -18.44
CA THR A 6 -0.08 -26.21 -17.47
C THR A 6 -0.74 -24.94 -18.00
N TYR A 7 0.00 -24.12 -18.74
CA TYR A 7 -0.50 -22.88 -19.35
C TYR A 7 -1.58 -23.14 -20.41
N PHE A 8 -1.38 -24.09 -21.34
CA PHE A 8 -2.41 -24.43 -22.34
C PHE A 8 -3.62 -25.14 -21.74
N THR A 9 -3.39 -25.99 -20.74
CA THR A 9 -4.48 -26.77 -20.11
C THR A 9 -5.42 -25.87 -19.28
N THR A 10 -4.87 -24.85 -18.60
CA THR A 10 -5.66 -23.93 -17.78
C THR A 10 -6.36 -22.83 -18.58
N GLN A 11 -5.88 -22.44 -19.76
CA GLN A 11 -6.59 -21.48 -20.62
C GLN A 11 -7.95 -21.99 -21.12
N ASN A 12 -8.08 -23.31 -21.38
CA ASN A 12 -9.28 -23.88 -22.01
C ASN A 12 -10.20 -24.62 -21.03
N THR A 13 -9.97 -24.52 -19.72
CA THR A 13 -10.81 -25.19 -18.72
C THR A 13 -11.80 -24.19 -18.12
N THR A 14 -13.09 -24.34 -18.44
CA THR A 14 -14.23 -23.48 -18.00
C THR A 14 -14.62 -23.69 -16.53
N GLY A 15 -13.63 -23.70 -15.63
CA GLY A 15 -13.84 -23.89 -14.18
C GLY A 15 -12.57 -23.89 -13.32
N GLY A 16 -11.38 -23.77 -13.93
CA GLY A 16 -10.10 -23.67 -13.22
C GLY A 16 -9.61 -22.22 -13.10
N PRO A 17 -8.60 -21.96 -12.24
CA PRO A 17 -8.00 -20.63 -12.12
C PRO A 17 -7.38 -20.19 -13.46
N VAL A 18 -7.96 -19.14 -14.06
CA VAL A 18 -7.49 -18.57 -15.33
C VAL A 18 -6.26 -17.71 -15.05
N ILE A 19 -5.08 -18.16 -15.49
CA ILE A 19 -3.85 -17.39 -15.41
C ILE A 19 -3.87 -16.33 -16.51
N ARG A 20 -4.33 -15.13 -16.16
CA ARG A 20 -4.29 -13.95 -17.04
C ARG A 20 -2.89 -13.34 -16.94
N GLN A 21 -2.15 -13.34 -18.06
CA GLN A 21 -0.92 -12.56 -18.16
C GLN A 21 -1.31 -11.08 -18.21
N VAL A 22 -1.08 -10.37 -17.11
CA VAL A 22 -1.26 -8.91 -17.08
C VAL A 22 -0.06 -8.31 -17.83
N PRO A 23 -0.28 -7.52 -18.89
CA PRO A 23 0.81 -6.85 -19.57
C PRO A 23 1.53 -5.89 -18.61
N PRO A 24 2.86 -5.74 -18.71
CA PRO A 24 3.65 -4.91 -17.79
C PRO A 24 3.30 -3.41 -17.87
N GLU A 25 2.48 -3.01 -18.83
CA GLU A 25 1.97 -1.64 -18.99
C GLU A 25 0.86 -1.29 -17.97
N ALA A 26 0.45 -2.25 -17.13
CA ALA A 26 -0.52 -2.04 -16.05
C ALA A 26 0.12 -1.64 -14.71
N TYR A 27 1.40 -1.29 -14.67
CA TYR A 27 1.93 -0.47 -13.58
C TYR A 27 1.55 0.97 -13.87
N ASP A 28 0.26 1.26 -13.69
CA ASP A 28 -0.16 2.59 -13.32
C ASP A 28 0.63 2.92 -12.05
N TYR A 29 1.76 3.62 -12.19
CA TYR A 29 2.18 4.60 -11.18
C TYR A 29 1.14 5.72 -11.24
N GLY A 30 -0.11 5.34 -10.99
CA GLY A 30 -1.20 6.23 -10.69
C GLY A 30 -0.72 6.90 -9.44
N ASP A 31 -0.38 8.16 -9.62
CA ASP A 31 -0.57 9.25 -8.68
C ASP A 31 -1.41 8.83 -7.46
N ASP A 32 -0.81 8.03 -6.58
CA ASP A 32 -1.23 7.88 -5.20
C ASP A 32 -0.84 9.22 -4.57
N VAL A 33 -1.53 10.28 -4.97
CA VAL A 33 -1.78 11.41 -4.10
C VAL A 33 -2.42 10.73 -2.91
N VAL A 34 -1.60 10.38 -1.92
CA VAL A 34 -2.04 9.75 -0.69
C VAL A 34 -3.06 10.72 -0.14
N GLU A 35 -4.33 10.44 -0.40
CA GLU A 35 -5.43 11.29 -0.03
C GLU A 35 -5.42 11.22 1.48
N LEU A 36 -4.76 12.21 2.10
CA LEU A 36 -4.53 12.21 3.53
C LEU A 36 -5.92 12.29 4.15
N SER A 37 -6.43 11.15 4.60
CA SER A 37 -7.73 11.11 5.25
C SER A 37 -7.69 12.11 6.40
N THR A 38 -8.78 12.86 6.58
CA THR A 38 -8.87 13.87 7.64
C THR A 38 -8.47 13.30 9.01
N GLY A 39 -8.78 12.02 9.25
CA GLY A 39 -8.33 11.28 10.43
C GLY A 39 -6.81 11.10 10.52
N ALA A 40 -6.12 10.77 9.42
CA ALA A 40 -4.67 10.68 9.39
C ALA A 40 -3.99 12.03 9.64
N LEU A 41 -4.56 13.13 9.11
CA LEU A 41 -4.06 14.48 9.35
C LEU A 41 -4.20 14.88 10.83
N ILE A 42 -5.38 14.64 11.42
CA ILE A 42 -5.64 14.92 12.85
C ILE A 42 -4.72 14.07 13.73
N GLY A 43 -4.55 12.78 13.43
CA GLY A 43 -3.68 11.89 14.19
C GLY A 43 -2.22 12.35 14.18
N ARG A 44 -1.71 12.81 13.02
CA ARG A 44 -0.37 13.39 12.91
C ARG A 44 -0.23 14.69 13.70
N ALA A 45 -1.24 15.56 13.67
CA ALA A 45 -1.21 16.82 14.42
C ALA A 45 -1.16 16.58 15.94
N ILE A 46 -2.00 15.68 16.46
CA ILE A 46 -2.00 15.31 17.89
C ILE A 46 -0.64 14.68 18.28
N GLY A 47 -0.13 13.77 17.44
CA GLY A 47 1.17 13.15 17.66
C GLY A 47 2.30 14.18 17.78
N LEU A 48 2.33 15.17 16.90
CA LEU A 48 3.32 16.25 16.96
C LEU A 48 3.20 17.09 18.25
N VAL A 49 1.98 17.44 18.66
CA VAL A 49 1.76 18.20 19.91
C VAL A 49 2.27 17.43 21.12
N LEU A 50 2.01 16.13 21.19
CA LEU A 50 2.48 15.28 22.29
C LEU A 50 4.01 15.19 22.33
N VAL A 51 4.66 14.98 21.18
CA VAL A 51 6.12 14.91 21.10
C VAL A 51 6.75 16.23 21.54
N ILE A 52 6.22 17.37 21.08
CA ILE A 52 6.71 18.70 21.46
C ILE A 52 6.50 18.94 22.95
N GLY A 53 5.32 18.59 23.49
CA GLY A 53 5.03 18.74 24.92
C GLY A 53 5.99 17.93 25.81
N VAL A 54 6.28 16.69 25.41
CA VAL A 54 7.25 15.85 26.11
C VAL A 54 8.67 16.44 26.04
N LEU A 55 9.10 16.90 24.86
CA LEU A 55 10.41 17.53 24.70
C LEU A 55 10.56 18.79 25.55
N LEU A 56 9.53 19.64 25.57
CA LEU A 56 9.51 20.84 26.42
C LEU A 56 9.57 20.49 27.90
N TYR A 57 8.83 19.46 28.33
CA TYR A 57 8.89 18.99 29.71
C TYR A 57 10.32 18.60 30.10
N PHE A 58 11.01 17.80 29.28
CA PHE A 58 12.40 17.42 29.56
C PHE A 58 13.36 18.60 29.51
N TYR A 59 13.10 19.61 28.68
CA TYR A 59 13.92 20.83 28.61
C TYR A 59 13.75 21.75 29.82
N LEU A 60 12.54 21.84 30.38
CA LEU A 60 12.24 22.69 31.55
C LEU A 60 12.51 21.99 32.88
N ALA A 61 12.40 20.66 32.92
CA ALA A 61 12.62 19.85 34.12
C ALA A 61 14.06 19.32 34.25
N GLY A 62 14.88 19.47 33.22
CA GLY A 62 16.33 19.19 33.23
C GLY A 62 17.14 20.45 33.48
#